data_AF-A0A4R5J2Z4-F1
#
_entry.id   AF-A0A4R5J2Z4-F1
#
_cell.length_a   1.000
_cell.length_b   1.000
_cell.length_c   1.000
_cell.angle_alpha   90.00
_cell.angle_beta   90.00
_cell.angle_gamma   90.00
#
_symmetry.space_group_name_H-M   'P 1'
#
loop_
_entity.id
_entity.type
_entity.pdbx_description
1 polymer ?
#
loop_
_entity_poly.entity_id
_entity_poly.type
_entity_poly.pdbx_seq_one_letter_code
_entity_poly.pdbx_strand_id
1 'polypeptide(L)'
;MANSRFASHVRLWLIFSPLMICTLAPFIQNESAFEISEAEQGSVVRVLGQEKADVAVTQANARFHQWFIESGIVKSSFSGSDAQTGIADGGASDFGRSWMQHFWLTIYRALYRAAVGHYWLAGAIVLFLALFNDGTVSRKIRAAGAGFANPVSFHVAAHGLMLCFGFGASALLLPLPMLATWWTFGVCLVGLLCWRLAASFHVGK
;
A
#
# COMPACT_ATOMS: atom_id res chain seq x y z
N MET A 1 18.97 -6.14 -20.96
CA MET A 1 17.63 -5.55 -20.76
C MET A 1 17.78 -4.04 -20.75
N ALA A 2 17.26 -3.33 -21.75
CA ALA A 2 17.37 -1.87 -21.84
C ALA A 2 16.67 -1.22 -20.63
N ASN A 3 17.37 -0.37 -19.87
CA ASN A 3 16.84 0.33 -18.71
C ASN A 3 15.79 1.38 -19.15
N SER A 4 14.52 0.96 -19.25
CA SER A 4 13.40 1.89 -19.43
C SER A 4 13.30 2.80 -18.20
N ARG A 5 13.29 4.12 -18.40
CA ARG A 5 13.09 5.10 -17.31
C ARG A 5 11.79 4.82 -16.57
N PHE A 6 10.71 4.46 -17.28
CA PHE A 6 9.43 4.10 -16.67
C PHE A 6 9.56 2.87 -15.75
N ALA A 7 10.21 1.80 -16.21
CA ALA A 7 10.45 0.61 -15.38
C ALA A 7 11.30 0.92 -14.14
N SER A 8 12.23 1.87 -14.24
CA SER A 8 12.97 2.34 -13.06
C SER A 8 12.08 3.06 -12.05
N HIS A 9 11.14 3.90 -12.50
CA HIS A 9 10.19 4.56 -11.60
C HIS A 9 9.24 3.54 -10.95
N VAL A 10 8.77 2.55 -11.73
CA VAL A 10 7.92 1.48 -11.21
C VAL A 10 8.62 0.73 -10.08
N ARG A 11 9.89 0.35 -10.27
CA ARG A 11 10.70 -0.28 -9.21
C ARG A 11 10.88 0.63 -8.01
N LEU A 12 11.19 1.91 -8.23
CA LEU A 12 11.40 2.88 -7.15
C LEU A 12 10.16 2.97 -6.24
N TRP A 13 8.98 3.13 -6.85
CA TRP A 13 7.74 3.40 -6.11
C TRP A 13 7.07 2.15 -5.55
N LEU A 14 7.09 1.02 -6.26
CA LEU A 14 6.43 -0.22 -5.81
C LEU A 14 7.31 -1.12 -4.95
N ILE A 15 8.64 -0.98 -5.03
CA ILE A 15 9.57 -1.90 -4.35
C ILE A 15 10.45 -1.13 -3.38
N PHE A 16 11.25 -0.17 -3.87
CA PHE A 16 12.22 0.51 -3.01
C PHE A 16 11.54 1.36 -1.93
N SER A 17 10.49 2.11 -2.24
CA SER A 17 9.81 2.95 -1.25
C SER A 17 9.18 2.13 -0.09
N PRO A 18 8.38 1.08 -0.33
CA PRO A 18 7.90 0.21 0.75
C PRO A 18 9.01 -0.42 1.56
N LEU A 19 10.06 -0.93 0.90
CA LEU A 19 11.21 -1.53 1.59
C LEU A 19 11.94 -0.52 2.49
N MET A 20 12.14 0.71 1.99
CA MET A 20 12.76 1.77 2.79
C MET A 20 11.92 2.12 4.01
N ILE A 21 10.59 2.17 3.89
CA ILE A 21 9.71 2.38 5.05
C ILE A 21 9.85 1.22 6.04
N CYS A 22 9.79 -0.03 5.57
CA CYS A 22 9.97 -1.20 6.44
C CYS A 22 11.30 -1.15 7.21
N THR A 23 12.38 -0.67 6.60
CA THR A 23 13.70 -0.64 7.25
C THR A 23 13.92 0.60 8.11
N LEU A 24 13.40 1.76 7.70
CA LEU A 24 13.70 3.05 8.34
C LEU A 24 12.65 3.44 9.38
N ALA A 25 11.37 3.11 9.18
CA ALA A 25 10.33 3.44 10.14
C ALA A 25 10.65 2.87 11.54
N PRO A 26 11.08 1.61 11.71
CA PRO A 26 11.33 1.01 13.03
C PRO A 26 12.35 1.73 13.93
N PHE A 27 13.15 2.64 13.39
CA PHE A 27 14.05 3.50 14.16
C PHE A 27 13.33 4.58 14.98
N ILE A 28 12.04 4.84 14.70
CA ILE A 28 11.21 5.78 15.47
C ILE A 28 11.04 5.25 16.90
N GLN A 29 11.41 6.07 17.90
CA GLN A 29 11.41 5.70 19.32
C GLN A 29 10.03 5.82 20.00
N ASN A 30 8.95 5.87 19.22
CA ASN A 30 7.59 6.00 19.73
C ASN A 30 6.80 4.72 19.43
N GLU A 31 6.65 3.87 20.45
CA GLU A 31 5.94 2.59 20.33
C GLU A 31 4.49 2.78 19.85
N SER A 32 3.80 3.82 20.33
CA SER A 32 2.42 4.11 19.96
C SER A 32 2.27 4.46 18.47
N ALA A 33 3.36 4.84 17.79
CA ALA A 33 3.35 5.10 16.35
C ALA A 33 3.20 3.82 15.52
N PHE A 34 3.43 2.64 16.10
CA PHE A 34 3.34 1.32 15.44
C PHE A 34 2.07 0.53 15.81
N GLU A 35 1.38 0.92 16.87
CA GLU A 35 0.06 0.41 17.23
C GLU A 35 -1.04 0.94 16.31
N ILE A 36 -2.05 0.13 16.00
CA ILE A 36 -3.19 0.62 15.21
C ILE A 36 -4.00 1.58 16.09
N SER A 37 -3.86 2.89 15.84
CA SER A 37 -4.50 3.93 16.66
C SER A 37 -6.02 3.79 16.76
N GLU A 38 -6.60 4.25 17.88
CA GLU A 38 -8.05 4.31 18.07
C GLU A 38 -8.76 5.11 16.96
N ALA A 39 -8.12 6.17 16.46
CA ALA A 39 -8.66 6.96 15.35
C ALA A 39 -8.78 6.14 14.06
N GLU A 40 -7.79 5.30 13.76
CA GLU A 40 -7.83 4.39 12.61
C GLU A 40 -8.92 3.33 12.80
N GLN A 41 -8.94 2.62 13.93
CA GLN A 41 -9.94 1.59 14.22
C GLN A 41 -11.37 2.17 14.23
N GLY A 42 -11.58 3.29 14.92
CA GLY A 42 -12.87 3.99 14.98
C GLY A 42 -13.33 4.47 13.60
N SER A 43 -12.41 4.85 12.71
CA SER A 43 -12.77 5.19 11.33
C SER A 43 -13.26 3.98 10.53
N VAL A 44 -12.68 2.80 10.77
CA VAL A 44 -13.10 1.54 10.12
C VAL A 44 -14.49 1.15 10.62
N VAL A 45 -14.73 1.18 11.94
CA VAL A 45 -16.05 0.91 12.52
C VAL A 45 -17.11 1.89 11.98
N ARG A 46 -16.78 3.18 11.88
CA ARG A 46 -17.70 4.19 11.35
C ARG A 46 -18.06 3.97 9.88
N VAL A 47 -17.13 3.48 9.06
CA VAL A 47 -17.33 3.33 7.60
C VAL A 47 -17.91 1.95 7.24
N LEU A 48 -17.46 0.90 7.90
CA LEU A 48 -17.81 -0.49 7.57
C LEU A 48 -18.79 -1.15 8.55
N GLY A 49 -18.95 -0.58 9.75
CA GLY A 49 -19.65 -1.21 10.87
C GLY A 49 -18.73 -2.10 11.71
N GLN A 50 -19.17 -2.39 12.94
CA GLN A 50 -18.40 -3.17 13.93
C GLN A 50 -18.05 -4.57 13.42
N GLU A 51 -19.04 -5.30 12.89
CA GLU A 51 -18.87 -6.68 12.42
C GLU A 51 -17.73 -6.82 11.38
N LYS A 52 -17.70 -5.94 10.38
CA LYS A 52 -16.66 -5.95 9.35
C LYS A 52 -15.30 -5.50 9.87
N ALA A 53 -15.29 -4.57 10.83
CA ALA A 53 -14.06 -4.17 11.50
C ALA A 53 -13.45 -5.35 12.27
N ASP A 54 -14.26 -6.11 13.00
CA ASP A 54 -13.83 -7.30 13.74
C ASP A 54 -13.29 -8.37 12.79
N VAL A 55 -13.98 -8.63 11.68
CA VAL A 55 -13.52 -9.57 10.65
C VAL A 55 -12.16 -9.16 10.08
N ALA A 56 -11.93 -7.87 9.81
CA ALA A 56 -10.64 -7.38 9.33
C ALA A 56 -9.51 -7.65 10.34
N VAL A 57 -9.77 -7.45 11.65
CA VAL A 57 -8.82 -7.79 12.72
C VAL A 57 -8.55 -9.29 12.76
N THR A 58 -9.59 -10.13 12.73
CA THR A 58 -9.44 -11.59 12.73
C THR A 58 -8.62 -12.07 11.54
N GLN A 59 -8.86 -11.53 10.34
CA GLN A 59 -8.10 -11.89 9.14
C GLN A 59 -6.63 -11.46 9.24
N ALA A 60 -6.35 -10.27 9.77
CA ALA A 60 -4.98 -9.79 9.97
C ALA A 60 -4.23 -10.69 10.96
N ASN A 61 -4.86 -11.02 12.10
CA ASN A 61 -4.31 -11.92 13.11
C ASN A 61 -4.02 -13.31 12.55
N ALA A 62 -5.00 -13.91 11.86
CA ALA A 62 -4.85 -15.24 11.28
C ALA A 62 -3.71 -15.30 10.25
N ARG A 63 -3.63 -14.31 9.35
CA ARG A 63 -2.55 -14.24 8.35
C ARG A 63 -1.19 -14.02 9.01
N PHE A 64 -1.10 -13.11 9.99
CA PHE A 64 0.16 -12.86 10.68
C PHE A 64 0.65 -14.11 11.42
N HIS A 65 -0.25 -14.79 12.12
CA HIS A 65 0.05 -16.02 12.83
C HIS A 65 0.54 -17.11 11.87
N GLN A 66 -0.23 -17.41 10.83
CA GLN A 66 0.08 -18.47 9.88
C GLN A 66 1.36 -18.20 9.09
N TRP A 67 1.58 -16.97 8.62
CA TRP A 67 2.71 -16.66 7.74
C TRP A 67 4.02 -16.45 8.49
N PHE A 68 3.99 -15.87 9.70
CA PHE A 68 5.20 -15.40 10.38
C PHE A 68 5.46 -16.05 11.73
N ILE A 69 4.42 -16.39 12.50
CA ILE A 69 4.57 -17.03 13.82
C ILE A 69 4.79 -18.53 13.66
N GLU A 70 3.90 -19.22 12.96
CA GLU A 70 3.99 -20.68 12.74
C GLU A 70 5.24 -21.07 11.94
N SER A 71 5.66 -20.21 10.99
CA SER A 71 6.90 -20.42 10.24
C SER A 71 8.17 -20.23 11.08
N GLY A 72 8.05 -19.66 12.28
CA GLY A 72 9.17 -19.37 13.17
C GLY A 72 10.04 -18.18 12.74
N ILE A 73 9.70 -17.46 11.66
CA ILE A 73 10.49 -16.33 11.16
C ILE A 73 10.56 -15.21 12.19
N VAL A 74 9.45 -14.89 12.88
CA VAL A 74 9.46 -13.88 13.95
C VAL A 74 10.45 -14.29 15.02
N LYS A 75 10.33 -15.51 15.57
CA LYS A 75 11.25 -16.00 16.61
C LYS A 75 12.71 -15.99 16.15
N SER A 76 12.98 -16.44 14.93
CA SER A 76 14.34 -16.46 14.37
C SER A 76 14.92 -15.06 14.20
N SER A 77 14.09 -14.05 13.92
CA SER A 77 14.57 -12.69 13.72
C SER A 77 15.13 -12.05 15.01
N PHE A 78 14.68 -12.51 16.18
CA PHE A 78 15.18 -12.03 17.48
C PHE A 78 16.44 -12.78 17.97
N SER A 79 16.85 -13.88 17.33
CA SER A 79 17.90 -14.76 17.87
C SER A 79 19.25 -14.06 18.08
N GLY A 80 19.56 -13.05 17.27
CA GLY A 80 20.78 -12.24 17.42
C GLY A 80 20.71 -11.24 18.58
N SER A 81 19.52 -10.71 18.87
CA SER A 81 19.30 -9.75 19.96
C SER A 81 18.95 -10.42 21.30
N ASP A 82 18.57 -11.70 21.28
CA ASP A 82 18.27 -12.52 22.46
C ASP A 82 19.51 -13.25 23.00
N ALA A 83 20.60 -13.29 22.24
CA ALA A 83 21.81 -13.98 22.64
C ALA A 83 22.51 -13.23 23.78
N GLN A 84 22.54 -13.83 24.98
CA GLN A 84 23.38 -13.34 26.07
C GLN A 84 24.86 -13.51 25.72
N THR A 85 25.54 -12.42 25.44
CA THR A 85 26.99 -12.39 25.27
C THR A 85 27.66 -12.19 26.63
N GLY A 86 28.80 -12.84 26.87
CA GLY A 86 29.60 -12.65 28.09
C GLY A 86 30.30 -11.28 28.19
N ILE A 87 29.97 -10.35 27.29
CA ILE A 87 30.59 -9.02 27.15
C ILE A 87 29.45 -7.99 27.10
N ALA A 88 29.56 -6.91 27.86
CA ALA A 88 28.61 -5.79 27.78
C ALA A 88 28.58 -5.22 26.35
N ASP A 89 27.40 -5.22 25.73
CA ASP A 89 27.20 -4.84 24.33
C ASP A 89 26.80 -3.36 24.16
N GLY A 90 26.79 -2.59 25.25
CA GLY A 90 26.43 -1.18 25.23
C GLY A 90 24.96 -0.90 24.88
N GLY A 91 24.05 -1.86 25.06
CA GLY A 91 22.63 -1.72 24.75
C GLY A 91 22.26 -2.05 23.29
N ALA A 92 23.19 -2.63 22.52
CA ALA A 92 22.96 -3.02 21.13
C ALA A 92 21.87 -4.10 20.99
N SER A 93 21.79 -5.05 21.92
CA SER A 93 20.74 -6.08 21.97
C SER A 93 19.36 -5.48 22.21
N ASP A 94 19.22 -4.56 23.16
CA ASP A 94 17.95 -3.87 23.45
C ASP A 94 17.49 -3.02 22.26
N PHE A 95 18.42 -2.30 21.64
CA PHE A 95 18.14 -1.52 20.42
C PHE A 95 17.69 -2.42 19.27
N GLY A 96 18.40 -3.52 19.02
CA GLY A 96 18.04 -4.50 17.98
C GLY A 96 16.69 -5.14 18.22
N ARG A 97 16.37 -5.48 19.48
CA ARG A 97 15.08 -6.02 19.90
C ARG A 97 13.95 -5.02 19.65
N SER A 98 14.11 -3.76 20.07
CA SER A 98 13.12 -2.71 19.85
C SER A 98 12.87 -2.47 18.35
N TRP A 99 13.94 -2.36 17.56
CA TRP A 99 13.84 -2.24 16.10
C TRP A 99 13.07 -3.42 15.49
N MET A 100 13.38 -4.65 15.92
CA MET A 100 12.71 -5.85 15.40
C MET A 100 11.23 -5.90 15.79
N GLN A 101 10.89 -5.49 17.01
CA GLN A 101 9.50 -5.36 17.45
C GLN A 101 8.73 -4.35 16.58
N HIS A 102 9.28 -3.15 16.37
CA HIS A 102 8.66 -2.15 15.52
C HIS A 102 8.54 -2.60 14.05
N PHE A 103 9.53 -3.33 13.54
CA PHE A 103 9.47 -3.95 12.22
C PHE A 103 8.25 -4.88 12.10
N TRP A 104 8.09 -5.81 13.05
CA TRP A 104 6.96 -6.76 13.01
C TRP A 104 5.60 -6.09 13.21
N LEU A 105 5.50 -5.07 14.06
CA LEU A 105 4.28 -4.26 14.20
C LEU A 105 3.94 -3.52 12.90
N THR A 106 4.95 -3.04 12.16
CA THR A 106 4.77 -2.42 10.84
C THR A 106 4.20 -3.41 9.82
N ILE A 107 4.73 -4.64 9.80
CA ILE A 107 4.21 -5.72 8.94
C ILE A 107 2.78 -6.09 9.33
N TYR A 108 2.50 -6.27 10.62
CA TYR A 108 1.16 -6.57 11.11
C TYR A 108 0.14 -5.49 10.70
N ARG A 109 0.50 -4.21 10.86
CA ARG A 109 -0.33 -3.08 10.42
C ARG A 109 -0.62 -3.12 8.92
N ALA A 110 0.35 -3.47 8.09
CA ALA A 110 0.10 -3.60 6.65
C ALA A 110 -0.90 -4.70 6.33
N LEU A 111 -0.86 -5.84 7.05
CA LEU A 111 -1.87 -6.89 6.91
C LEU A 111 -3.25 -6.41 7.35
N TYR A 112 -3.34 -5.67 8.46
CA TYR A 112 -4.58 -5.06 8.91
C TYR A 112 -5.16 -4.11 7.87
N ARG A 113 -4.36 -3.16 7.38
CA ARG A 113 -4.81 -2.19 6.36
C ARG A 113 -5.21 -2.86 5.06
N ALA A 114 -4.50 -3.91 4.63
CA ALA A 114 -4.89 -4.72 3.48
C ALA A 114 -6.22 -5.47 3.74
N ALA A 115 -6.42 -6.00 4.95
CA ALA A 115 -7.69 -6.59 5.39
C ALA A 115 -8.80 -5.55 5.54
N VAL A 116 -8.53 -4.26 5.74
CA VAL A 116 -9.56 -3.22 5.63
C VAL A 116 -9.83 -2.93 4.16
N GLY A 117 -8.78 -2.69 3.37
CA GLY A 117 -8.87 -2.31 1.96
C GLY A 117 -9.61 -3.31 1.07
N HIS A 118 -9.65 -4.61 1.45
CA HIS A 118 -10.36 -5.62 0.66
C HIS A 118 -11.86 -5.30 0.48
N TYR A 119 -12.49 -4.59 1.43
CA TYR A 119 -13.91 -4.22 1.33
C TYR A 119 -14.21 -3.24 0.19
N TRP A 120 -13.20 -2.53 -0.31
CA TRP A 120 -13.35 -1.64 -1.46
C TRP A 120 -13.16 -2.34 -2.80
N LEU A 121 -12.66 -3.59 -2.83
CA LEU A 121 -12.25 -4.25 -4.07
C LEU A 121 -13.41 -4.41 -5.07
N ALA A 122 -14.58 -4.86 -4.60
CA ALA A 122 -15.74 -5.03 -5.46
C ALA A 122 -16.19 -3.70 -6.09
N GLY A 123 -16.32 -2.65 -5.28
CA GLY A 123 -16.68 -1.31 -5.77
C GLY A 123 -15.61 -0.73 -6.71
N ALA A 124 -14.33 -0.94 -6.40
CA ALA A 124 -13.22 -0.52 -7.23
C ALA A 124 -13.23 -1.18 -8.60
N ILE A 125 -13.52 -2.49 -8.67
CA ILE A 125 -13.64 -3.23 -9.94
C ILE A 125 -14.80 -2.67 -10.77
N VAL A 126 -15.99 -2.50 -10.19
CA VAL A 126 -17.15 -1.96 -10.90
C VAL A 126 -16.86 -0.55 -11.43
N LEU A 127 -16.32 0.32 -10.59
CA LEU A 127 -15.97 1.69 -10.98
C LEU A 127 -14.89 1.71 -12.07
N PHE A 128 -13.85 0.87 -11.93
CA PHE A 128 -12.80 0.73 -12.93
C PHE A 128 -13.38 0.32 -14.27
N LEU A 129 -14.23 -0.70 -14.32
CA LEU A 129 -14.83 -1.17 -15.57
C LEU A 129 -15.67 -0.07 -16.23
N ALA A 130 -16.50 0.64 -15.45
CA ALA A 130 -17.33 1.72 -15.95
C ALA A 130 -16.48 2.87 -16.53
N LEU A 131 -15.51 3.37 -15.75
CA LEU A 131 -14.66 4.49 -16.14
C LEU A 131 -13.69 4.12 -17.26
N PHE A 132 -13.13 2.92 -17.24
CA PHE A 132 -12.27 2.47 -18.33
C PHE A 132 -13.08 2.36 -19.63
N ASN A 133 -14.26 1.74 -19.60
CA ASN A 133 -15.14 1.64 -20.77
C ASN A 133 -15.51 3.03 -21.31
N ASP A 134 -15.98 3.94 -20.46
CA ASP A 134 -16.31 5.31 -20.85
C ASP A 134 -15.12 6.05 -21.47
N GLY A 135 -13.92 5.90 -20.89
CA GLY A 135 -12.69 6.46 -21.44
C GLY A 135 -12.38 5.90 -22.84
N THR A 136 -12.56 4.60 -23.06
CA THR A 136 -12.35 4.00 -24.39
C THR A 136 -13.38 4.48 -25.43
N VAL A 137 -14.64 4.69 -25.05
CA VAL A 137 -15.68 5.23 -25.92
C VAL A 137 -15.40 6.70 -26.26
N SER A 138 -15.04 7.50 -25.25
CA SER A 138 -14.63 8.90 -25.42
C SER A 138 -13.48 9.04 -26.42
N ARG A 139 -12.50 8.12 -26.39
CA ARG A 139 -11.43 8.06 -27.39
C ARG A 139 -11.97 7.79 -28.80
N LYS A 140 -12.88 6.83 -28.96
CA LYS A 140 -13.47 6.48 -30.27
C LYS A 140 -14.25 7.65 -30.87
N ILE A 141 -15.05 8.34 -30.07
CA ILE A 141 -15.81 9.53 -30.50
C ILE A 141 -14.84 10.61 -30.99
N ARG A 142 -13.78 10.88 -30.23
CA ARG A 142 -12.76 11.87 -30.61
C ARG A 142 -12.05 11.51 -31.91
N ALA A 143 -11.68 10.24 -32.09
CA ALA A 143 -11.05 9.76 -33.30
C ALA A 143 -11.98 9.90 -34.52
N ALA A 144 -13.29 9.64 -34.35
CA ALA A 144 -14.29 9.82 -35.41
C ALA A 144 -14.46 11.30 -35.80
N GLY A 145 -14.31 12.23 -34.84
CA GLY A 145 -14.31 13.67 -35.08
C GLY A 145 -12.98 14.26 -35.57
N ALA A 146 -12.05 13.44 -36.05
CA ALA A 146 -10.69 13.84 -36.44
C ALA A 146 -9.88 14.55 -35.32
N GLY A 147 -10.27 14.36 -34.06
CA GLY A 147 -9.56 14.90 -32.91
C GLY A 147 -8.30 14.08 -32.58
N PHE A 148 -7.24 14.77 -32.19
CA PHE A 148 -5.98 14.13 -31.80
C PHE A 148 -5.98 13.72 -30.32
N ALA A 149 -5.29 12.61 -30.03
CA ALA A 149 -5.02 12.21 -28.65
C ALA A 149 -3.92 13.10 -28.05
N ASN A 150 -4.01 13.42 -26.76
CA ASN A 150 -3.01 14.21 -26.07
C ASN A 150 -1.96 13.29 -25.41
N PRO A 151 -0.75 13.14 -25.97
CA PRO A 151 0.26 12.24 -25.43
C PRO A 151 0.72 12.63 -24.01
N VAL A 152 0.74 13.93 -23.69
CA VAL A 152 1.06 14.41 -22.34
C VAL A 152 0.04 13.90 -21.32
N SER A 153 -1.25 13.96 -21.66
CA SER A 153 -2.32 13.45 -20.78
C SER A 153 -2.18 11.94 -20.53
N PHE A 154 -1.77 11.17 -21.54
CA PHE A 154 -1.49 9.74 -21.37
C PHE A 154 -0.31 9.51 -20.42
N HIS A 155 0.82 10.19 -20.62
CA HIS A 155 1.99 10.02 -19.76
C HIS A 155 1.75 10.46 -18.32
N VAL A 156 1.04 11.57 -18.11
CA VAL A 156 0.65 12.04 -16.76
C VAL A 156 -0.26 11.02 -16.09
N ALA A 157 -1.26 10.47 -16.79
CA ALA A 157 -2.13 9.43 -16.24
C ALA A 157 -1.36 8.16 -15.88
N ALA A 158 -0.41 7.73 -16.73
CA ALA A 158 0.42 6.56 -16.46
C ALA A 158 1.33 6.75 -15.23
N HIS A 159 1.97 7.92 -15.09
CA HIS A 159 2.78 8.23 -13.91
C HIS A 159 1.90 8.42 -12.66
N GLY A 160 0.73 9.03 -12.80
CA GLY A 160 -0.24 9.16 -11.72
C GLY A 160 -0.68 7.81 -11.18
N LEU A 161 -1.00 6.84 -12.06
CA LEU A 161 -1.35 5.48 -11.64
C LEU A 161 -0.19 4.80 -10.91
N MET A 162 1.02 4.88 -11.46
CA MET A 162 2.22 4.35 -10.82
C MET A 162 2.44 4.95 -9.43
N LEU A 163 2.26 6.26 -9.26
CA LEU A 163 2.35 6.93 -7.96
C LEU A 163 1.24 6.48 -7.02
N CYS A 164 0.00 6.33 -7.49
CA CYS A 164 -1.12 5.85 -6.67
C CYS A 164 -0.86 4.44 -6.13
N PHE A 165 -0.37 3.52 -6.97
CA PHE A 165 -0.04 2.17 -6.53
C PHE A 165 1.19 2.13 -5.61
N GLY A 166 2.24 2.91 -5.93
CA GLY A 166 3.44 3.01 -5.09
C GLY A 166 3.15 3.61 -3.72
N PHE A 167 2.49 4.76 -3.69
CA PHE A 167 2.05 5.39 -2.46
C PHE A 167 1.05 4.51 -1.70
N GLY A 168 0.12 3.84 -2.39
CA GLY A 168 -0.81 2.90 -1.77
C GLY A 168 -0.09 1.74 -1.09
N ALA A 169 0.88 1.11 -1.74
CA ALA A 169 1.69 0.05 -1.15
C ALA A 169 2.49 0.54 0.06
N SER A 170 3.12 1.71 -0.06
CA SER A 170 3.87 2.35 1.03
C SER A 170 2.96 2.77 2.20
N ALA A 171 1.74 3.24 1.92
CA ALA A 171 0.78 3.69 2.93
C ALA A 171 0.33 2.56 3.86
N LEU A 172 0.32 1.31 3.40
CA LEU A 172 0.08 0.15 4.25
C LEU A 172 1.09 0.05 5.41
N LEU A 173 2.32 0.53 5.18
CA LEU A 173 3.45 0.39 6.11
C LEU A 173 3.72 1.68 6.91
N LEU A 174 3.06 2.79 6.58
CA LEU A 174 3.39 4.06 7.22
C LEU A 174 3.08 4.06 8.73
N PRO A 175 3.98 4.60 9.58
CA PRO A 175 3.79 4.76 11.02
C PRO A 175 2.79 5.88 11.39
N LEU A 176 1.77 6.12 10.55
CA LEU A 176 0.79 7.19 10.69
C LEU A 176 -0.64 6.62 10.55
N PRO A 177 -1.63 7.12 11.30
CA PRO A 177 -3.01 6.66 11.19
C PRO A 177 -3.56 6.76 9.76
N MET A 178 -4.11 5.67 9.22
CA MET A 178 -4.73 5.63 7.90
C MET A 178 -6.25 5.49 8.03
N LEU A 179 -6.96 6.61 7.97
CA LEU A 179 -8.42 6.58 8.06
C LEU A 179 -9.05 5.80 6.89
N ALA A 180 -10.09 5.02 7.19
CA ALA A 180 -10.79 4.17 6.23
C ALA A 180 -11.28 4.90 4.97
N THR A 181 -11.66 6.18 5.10
CA THR A 181 -12.14 7.01 3.98
C THR A 181 -11.08 7.25 2.89
N TRP A 182 -9.80 7.13 3.20
CA TRP A 182 -8.72 7.25 2.21
C TRP A 182 -8.78 6.17 1.14
N TRP A 183 -9.34 4.99 1.44
CA TRP A 183 -9.57 3.95 0.45
C TRP A 183 -10.56 4.40 -0.63
N THR A 184 -11.64 5.07 -0.26
CA THR A 184 -12.61 5.62 -1.23
C THR A 184 -11.95 6.65 -2.13
N PHE A 185 -11.16 7.57 -1.56
CA PHE A 185 -10.44 8.57 -2.34
C PHE A 185 -9.45 7.92 -3.32
N GLY A 186 -8.66 6.94 -2.84
CA GLY A 186 -7.72 6.19 -3.65
C GLY A 186 -8.39 5.48 -4.82
N VAL A 187 -9.51 4.80 -4.58
CA VAL A 187 -10.30 4.12 -5.63
C VAL A 187 -10.83 5.11 -6.67
N CYS A 188 -11.39 6.24 -6.23
CA CYS A 188 -11.90 7.27 -7.16
C CYS A 188 -10.78 7.87 -8.01
N LEU A 189 -9.63 8.17 -7.39
CA LEU A 189 -8.47 8.74 -8.08
C LEU A 189 -7.89 7.76 -9.11
N VAL A 190 -7.70 6.49 -8.72
CA VAL A 190 -7.25 5.44 -9.65
C VAL A 190 -8.23 5.28 -10.80
N GLY A 191 -9.53 5.25 -10.53
CA GLY A 191 -10.57 5.20 -11.55
C GLY A 191 -10.49 6.36 -12.56
N LEU A 192 -10.36 7.59 -12.06
CA LEU A 192 -10.21 8.79 -12.91
C LEU A 192 -8.94 8.73 -13.77
N LEU A 193 -7.82 8.28 -13.21
CA LEU A 193 -6.57 8.14 -13.94
C LEU A 193 -6.65 7.03 -15.00
N CYS A 194 -7.32 5.91 -14.70
CA CYS A 194 -7.62 4.86 -15.67
C CYS A 194 -8.49 5.37 -16.83
N TRP A 195 -9.54 6.13 -16.53
CA TRP A 195 -10.35 6.81 -17.54
C TRP A 195 -9.48 7.71 -18.43
N ARG A 196 -8.64 8.55 -17.82
CA ARG A 196 -7.78 9.50 -18.53
C ARG A 196 -6.76 8.79 -19.41
N LEU A 197 -6.18 7.69 -18.91
CA LEU A 197 -5.26 6.83 -19.64
C LEU A 197 -5.96 6.23 -20.88
N ALA A 198 -7.14 5.64 -20.69
CA ALA A 198 -7.92 5.02 -21.76
C ALA A 198 -8.36 6.03 -22.84
N ALA A 199 -8.81 7.21 -22.40
CA ALA A 199 -9.26 8.31 -23.27
C ALA A 199 -8.14 8.96 -24.08
N SER A 200 -6.90 8.93 -23.58
CA SER A 200 -5.74 9.62 -24.19
C SER A 200 -4.78 8.70 -24.92
N PHE A 201 -5.03 7.38 -24.92
CA PHE A 201 -4.17 6.41 -25.59
C PHE A 201 -4.19 6.62 -27.11
N HIS A 202 -3.01 6.66 -27.72
CA HIS A 202 -2.84 6.77 -29.17
C HIS A 202 -2.14 5.52 -29.68
N VAL A 203 -2.70 4.87 -30.70
CA VAL A 203 -1.99 3.88 -31.50
C VAL A 203 -1.48 4.62 -32.72
N GLY A 204 -0.16 4.77 -32.85
CA GLY A 204 0.42 5.28 -34.09
C GLY A 204 -0.02 4.41 -35.25
N LYS A 205 -0.57 5.03 -36.29
CA LYS A 205 -0.64 4.39 -37.61
C LYS A 205 0.68 4.60 -38.32
#